data_AF-A0AAN7PJ56-F1
#
_entry.id   AF-A0AAN7PJ56-F1
#
_cell.length_a   1.000
_cell.length_b   1.000
_cell.length_c   1.000
_cell.angle_alpha   90.00
_cell.angle_beta   90.00
_cell.angle_gamma   90.00
#
_symmetry.space_group_name_H-M   'P 1'
#
loop_
_entity.id
_entity.type
_entity.pdbx_description
1 polymer ?
#
loop_
_entity_poly.entity_id
_entity_poly.type
_entity_poly.pdbx_seq_one_letter_code
_entity_poly.pdbx_strand_id
1 'polypeptide(L)'
;MSGRSAKYDYKELLKILFEHRLEVRNNVCSTSAVIWDEIRKKINGVMSKKAIYNFVRNNKHNCWDFLEILETDLRKNLIPCDTSSDDENQLHFTLIVNKEEWNMIAPLICFKPKLQPGWTDILNKKIKDKDYNCLWIFKNHHISTTGNTYLTINGFCKECKAELFVLNEQGPDEEGLSLSCSITNISTSKHTNCARQLRGLEREKVSQILLKGNLPINYLRENANSNEKRNIRNLEVLRKCKQEALQKNINVGSSINTTRCPELNLQHLKYTQPYTNVIHSISLDKFFVHYWTYEQLNIYNSYITNHKDYSILNLDATGSLIQKLSRPYNRSSAHIFLYAGVVHLNKKHGQIPVVQMLSECQDTIHISLWLQCWIKNGAKPPKMVICDHSLALLGAASWSF
;
A
#
# COMPACT_ATOMS: atom_id res chain seq x y z
N MET A 1 -11.27 -5.65 27.11
CA MET A 1 -9.82 -6.00 27.06
C MET A 1 -9.16 -5.41 28.31
N SER A 2 -9.00 -6.22 29.35
CA SER A 2 -8.23 -5.88 30.54
C SER A 2 -6.74 -5.84 30.17
N GLY A 3 -6.14 -4.65 30.20
CA GLY A 3 -4.72 -4.47 29.93
C GLY A 3 -3.88 -5.15 31.02
N ARG A 4 -2.83 -5.87 30.61
CA ARG A 4 -1.81 -6.43 31.51
C ARG A 4 -1.30 -5.33 32.45
N SER A 5 -1.38 -5.55 33.77
CA SER A 5 -0.76 -4.67 34.77
C SER A 5 0.75 -4.66 34.56
N ALA A 6 1.35 -3.47 34.56
CA ALA A 6 2.77 -3.32 34.33
C ALA A 6 3.57 -3.87 35.52
N LYS A 7 4.69 -4.54 35.20
CA LYS A 7 5.57 -5.28 36.12
C LYS A 7 6.60 -4.36 36.80
N TYR A 8 6.22 -3.13 37.17
CA TYR A 8 7.11 -2.15 37.78
C TYR A 8 6.45 -1.42 38.94
N ASP A 9 7.24 -1.09 39.97
CA ASP A 9 6.78 -0.28 41.10
C ASP A 9 6.76 1.20 40.69
N TYR A 10 5.57 1.78 40.59
CA TYR A 10 5.41 3.18 40.22
C TYR A 10 5.92 4.14 41.30
N LYS A 11 5.99 3.71 42.57
CA LYS A 11 6.54 4.54 43.66
C LYS A 11 8.04 4.75 43.48
N GLU A 12 8.75 3.71 43.04
CA GLU A 12 10.17 3.78 42.72
C GLU A 12 10.42 4.70 41.52
N LEU A 13 9.59 4.61 40.48
CA LEU A 13 9.65 5.51 39.33
C LEU A 13 9.41 6.98 39.73
N LEU A 14 8.40 7.25 40.57
CA LEU A 14 8.12 8.61 41.06
C LEU A 14 9.29 9.18 41.86
N LYS A 15 9.94 8.36 42.70
CA LYS A 15 11.14 8.77 43.45
C LYS A 15 12.27 9.20 42.51
N ILE A 16 12.55 8.41 41.47
CA ILE A 16 13.59 8.71 40.48
C ILE A 16 13.23 9.94 39.64
N LEU A 17 11.96 10.10 39.28
CA LEU A 17 11.50 11.30 38.57
C LEU A 17 11.67 12.56 39.42
N PHE A 18 11.45 12.45 40.73
CA PHE A 18 11.60 13.57 41.67
C PHE A 18 13.07 13.96 41.90
N GLU A 19 13.99 12.99 41.94
CA GLU A 19 15.44 13.28 41.94
C GLU A 19 15.84 14.17 40.76
N HIS A 20 15.16 13.99 39.62
CA HIS A 20 15.42 14.71 38.36
C HIS A 20 14.36 15.78 38.05
N ARG A 21 13.61 16.26 39.05
CA ARG A 21 12.40 17.07 38.83
C ARG A 21 12.62 18.31 37.96
N LEU A 22 13.74 19.02 38.14
CA LEU A 22 14.04 20.24 37.37
C LEU A 22 14.29 19.93 35.88
N GLU A 23 15.07 18.89 35.60
CA GLU A 23 15.39 18.48 34.24
C GLU A 23 14.19 17.84 33.53
N VAL A 24 13.40 17.05 34.27
CA VAL A 24 12.13 16.51 33.80
C VAL A 24 11.18 17.65 33.45
N ARG A 25 11.00 18.63 34.34
CA ARG A 25 10.15 19.82 34.14
C ARG A 25 10.56 20.64 32.92
N ASN A 26 11.86 20.85 32.71
CA ASN A 26 12.37 21.58 31.55
C ASN A 26 12.22 20.81 30.23
N ASN A 27 12.02 19.49 30.27
CA ASN A 27 12.00 18.63 29.09
C ASN A 27 10.68 17.87 28.88
N VAL A 28 9.60 18.19 29.63
CA VAL A 28 8.28 17.51 29.52
C VAL A 28 7.73 17.55 28.08
N CYS A 29 8.10 18.56 27.29
CA CYS A 29 7.65 18.74 25.92
C CYS A 29 8.52 18.01 24.87
N SER A 30 9.72 17.53 25.24
CA SER A 30 10.70 16.96 24.30
C SER A 30 10.85 15.44 24.48
N THR A 31 10.28 14.66 23.54
CA THR A 31 10.46 13.19 23.52
C THR A 31 11.91 12.75 23.29
N SER A 32 12.75 13.61 22.72
CA SER A 32 14.14 13.31 22.38
C SER A 32 15.12 13.63 23.50
N ALA A 33 14.69 14.35 24.55
CA ALA A 33 15.57 14.77 25.64
C ALA A 33 16.36 13.61 26.27
N VAL A 34 17.61 13.89 26.64
CA VAL A 34 18.58 12.91 27.17
C VAL A 34 18.11 12.36 28.52
N ILE A 35 17.45 13.19 29.32
CA ILE A 35 16.93 12.84 30.65
C ILE A 35 16.06 11.56 30.66
N TRP A 36 15.28 11.33 29.61
CA TRP A 36 14.43 10.13 29.52
C TRP A 36 15.24 8.84 29.34
N ASP A 37 16.42 8.91 28.70
CA ASP A 37 17.33 7.77 28.61
C ASP A 37 18.09 7.56 29.93
N GLU A 38 18.37 8.62 30.68
CA GLU A 38 19.01 8.53 32.01
C GLU A 38 18.07 7.91 33.04
N ILE A 39 16.81 8.35 33.09
CA ILE A 39 15.78 7.75 33.94
C ILE A 39 15.58 6.28 33.56
N ARG A 40 15.55 5.96 32.26
CA ARG A 40 15.49 4.57 31.77
C ARG A 40 16.62 3.71 32.31
N LYS A 41 17.86 4.21 32.33
CA LYS A 41 19.01 3.49 32.88
C LYS A 41 18.86 3.28 34.39
N LYS A 42 18.39 4.28 35.14
CA LYS A 42 18.17 4.17 36.60
C LYS A 42 17.11 3.13 36.99
N ILE A 43 16.09 2.92 36.15
CA ILE A 43 15.08 1.86 36.37
C ILE A 43 15.45 0.52 35.71
N ASN A 44 16.74 0.26 35.45
CA ASN A 44 17.26 -0.97 34.83
C ASN A 44 16.58 -1.34 33.49
N GLY A 45 16.12 -0.34 32.73
CA GLY A 45 15.50 -0.55 31.41
C GLY A 45 14.11 -1.20 31.44
N VAL A 46 13.46 -1.30 32.61
CA VAL A 46 12.12 -1.90 32.77
C VAL A 46 11.05 -1.19 31.93
N MET A 47 11.23 0.12 31.66
CA MET A 47 10.41 0.88 30.71
C MET A 47 11.27 1.48 29.60
N SER A 48 10.67 1.64 28.41
CA SER A 48 11.31 2.37 27.32
C SER A 48 11.29 3.88 27.57
N LYS A 49 12.24 4.62 26.98
CA LYS A 49 12.32 6.09 27.00
C LYS A 49 10.97 6.74 26.70
N LYS A 50 10.30 6.25 25.65
CA LYS A 50 8.98 6.73 25.21
C LYS A 50 7.86 6.41 26.20
N ALA A 51 7.94 5.28 26.90
CA ALA A 51 6.96 4.92 27.93
C ALA A 51 7.07 5.82 29.17
N ILE A 52 8.29 6.15 29.60
CA ILE A 52 8.55 7.09 30.71
C ILE A 52 8.07 8.49 30.34
N TYR A 53 8.41 8.96 29.14
CA TYR A 53 7.90 10.23 28.62
C TYR A 53 6.37 10.29 28.62
N ASN A 54 5.71 9.26 28.12
CA ASN A 54 4.25 9.20 28.09
C ASN A 54 3.63 9.07 29.48
N PHE A 55 4.33 8.48 30.45
CA PHE A 55 3.90 8.41 31.84
C PHE A 55 3.80 9.83 32.42
N VAL A 56 4.86 10.62 32.28
CA VAL A 56 4.89 12.02 32.75
C VAL A 56 3.95 12.90 31.93
N ARG A 57 3.99 12.84 30.59
CA ARG A 57 3.17 13.70 29.72
C ARG A 57 1.66 13.52 29.88
N ASN A 58 1.21 12.31 30.22
CA ASN A 58 -0.22 12.04 30.42
C ASN A 58 -0.64 12.13 31.89
N ASN A 59 0.17 12.79 32.73
CA ASN A 59 -0.03 12.92 34.17
C ASN A 59 -0.43 11.59 34.85
N LYS A 60 0.25 10.49 34.52
CA LYS A 60 -0.09 9.18 35.09
C LYS A 60 0.21 9.21 36.59
N HIS A 61 -0.75 8.72 37.38
CA HIS A 61 -0.68 8.73 38.84
C HIS A 61 -0.49 10.13 39.46
N ASN A 62 -1.02 11.17 38.80
CA ASN A 62 -0.92 12.57 39.27
C ASN A 62 0.53 13.01 39.53
N CYS A 63 1.47 12.51 38.70
CA CYS A 63 2.88 12.81 38.87
C CYS A 63 3.21 14.30 38.71
N TRP A 64 2.36 15.11 38.07
CA TRP A 64 2.58 16.55 37.94
C TRP A 64 2.55 17.27 39.28
N ASP A 65 1.65 16.89 40.18
CA ASP A 65 1.56 17.47 41.51
C ASP A 65 2.83 17.17 42.31
N PHE A 66 3.38 15.96 42.12
CA PHE A 66 4.60 15.52 42.77
C PHE A 66 5.88 16.16 42.18
N LEU A 67 5.86 16.49 40.89
CA LEU A 67 6.99 17.06 40.15
C LEU A 67 6.90 18.57 39.99
N GLU A 68 5.88 19.22 40.57
CA GLU A 68 5.61 20.66 40.46
C GLU A 68 5.56 21.14 38.99
N ILE A 69 5.00 20.31 38.10
CA ILE A 69 4.83 20.64 36.68
C ILE A 69 3.55 21.46 36.54
N LEU A 70 3.70 22.76 36.25
CA LEU A 70 2.56 23.64 36.01
C LEU A 70 2.06 23.49 34.57
N GLU A 71 0.77 23.77 34.35
CA GLU A 71 0.17 23.77 33.01
C GLU A 71 0.87 24.76 32.06
N THR A 72 1.49 25.81 32.60
CA THR A 72 2.32 26.78 31.85
C THR A 72 3.63 26.19 31.32
N ASP A 73 4.22 25.19 32.00
CA ASP A 73 5.43 24.50 31.54
C ASP A 73 5.13 23.60 30.32
N LEU A 74 3.90 23.13 30.20
CA LEU A 74 3.40 22.42 29.02
C LEU A 74 3.13 23.36 27.84
N ARG A 75 2.92 24.66 28.12
CA ARG A 75 2.59 25.71 27.14
C ARG A 75 3.81 26.50 26.66
N LYS A 76 5.04 26.24 27.13
CA LYS A 76 6.28 26.91 26.69
C LYS A 76 6.65 26.72 25.20
N ASN A 77 5.79 26.10 24.39
CA ASN A 77 5.89 26.08 22.91
C ASN A 77 4.61 26.62 22.21
N LEU A 78 3.78 27.44 22.89
CA LEU A 78 2.54 27.99 22.33
C LEU A 78 2.45 29.53 22.33
N ILE A 79 3.55 30.23 22.59
CA ILE A 79 3.62 31.69 22.45
C ILE A 79 4.93 32.02 21.70
N PRO A 80 4.88 32.52 20.45
CA PRO A 80 6.00 33.25 19.88
C PRO A 80 6.18 34.50 20.75
N CYS A 81 7.32 34.60 21.41
CA CYS A 81 7.70 35.83 22.09
C CYS A 81 8.04 36.84 21.01
N ASP A 82 7.18 37.85 20.85
CA ASP A 82 7.49 39.08 20.11
C ASP A 82 8.71 39.74 20.77
N THR A 83 9.88 39.53 20.16
CA THR A 83 10.98 40.51 20.18
C THR A 83 11.97 40.16 19.07
N SER A 84 11.94 40.98 18.02
CA SER A 84 13.03 41.37 17.11
C SER A 84 13.91 40.31 16.43
N SER A 85 13.91 40.41 15.09
CA SER A 85 14.93 40.01 14.08
C SER A 85 15.19 38.52 13.87
N ASP A 86 14.52 37.95 12.84
CA ASP A 86 15.14 37.36 11.63
C ASP A 86 14.04 36.80 10.69
N ASP A 87 13.61 37.63 9.72
CA ASP A 87 12.35 37.51 8.98
C ASP A 87 12.52 36.92 7.55
N GLU A 88 13.42 35.94 7.36
CA GLU A 88 13.76 35.45 6.02
C GLU A 88 13.17 34.07 5.62
N ASN A 89 12.43 33.37 6.48
CA ASN A 89 12.01 31.97 6.19
C ASN A 89 10.52 31.63 6.44
N GLN A 90 9.64 32.63 6.53
CA GLN A 90 8.21 32.42 6.77
C GLN A 90 7.36 32.98 5.62
N LEU A 91 6.49 32.13 5.06
CA LEU A 91 5.60 32.47 3.95
C LEU A 91 4.15 32.44 4.40
N HIS A 92 3.39 33.49 4.09
CA HIS A 92 1.98 33.61 4.39
C HIS A 92 1.14 33.75 3.11
N PHE A 93 0.05 33.01 3.01
CA PHE A 93 -0.90 33.12 1.90
C PHE A 93 -2.28 32.64 2.32
N THR A 94 -3.30 33.04 1.55
CA THR A 94 -4.68 32.62 1.77
C THR A 94 -5.13 31.65 0.68
N LEU A 95 -5.88 30.63 1.07
CA LEU A 95 -6.56 29.69 0.18
C LEU A 95 -8.06 29.78 0.39
N ILE A 96 -8.83 29.67 -0.71
CA ILE A 96 -10.28 29.59 -0.65
C ILE A 96 -10.71 28.18 -1.02
N VAL A 97 -11.35 27.49 -0.08
CA VAL A 97 -12.11 26.26 -0.33
C VAL A 97 -13.53 26.69 -0.63
N ASN A 98 -14.00 26.53 -1.86
CA ASN A 98 -15.31 27.08 -2.23
C ASN A 98 -16.44 26.30 -1.53
N LYS A 99 -17.66 26.84 -1.57
CA LYS A 99 -18.83 26.24 -0.92
C LYS A 99 -19.07 24.77 -1.31
N GLU A 100 -18.91 24.42 -2.58
CA GLU A 100 -19.09 23.04 -3.05
C GLU A 100 -18.05 22.09 -2.45
N GLU A 101 -16.76 22.47 -2.51
CA GLU A 101 -15.65 21.72 -1.93
C GLU A 101 -15.81 21.59 -0.41
N TRP A 102 -16.24 22.67 0.26
CA TRP A 102 -16.49 22.67 1.69
C TRP A 102 -17.62 21.71 2.06
N ASN A 103 -18.73 21.73 1.35
CA ASN A 103 -19.86 20.83 1.60
C ASN A 103 -19.47 19.34 1.50
N MET A 104 -18.48 18.99 0.68
CA MET A 104 -17.98 17.61 0.60
C MET A 104 -17.19 17.17 1.83
N ILE A 105 -16.56 18.11 2.55
CA ILE A 105 -15.63 17.82 3.65
C ILE A 105 -16.09 18.35 5.00
N ALA A 106 -17.17 19.12 5.04
CA ALA A 106 -17.71 19.75 6.22
C ALA A 106 -18.03 18.72 7.31
N PRO A 107 -17.81 19.06 8.59
CA PRO A 107 -18.09 18.15 9.68
C PRO A 107 -19.59 17.78 9.73
N LEU A 108 -19.88 16.49 9.92
CA LEU A 108 -21.22 16.06 10.30
C LEU A 108 -21.53 16.53 11.71
N ILE A 109 -22.78 16.89 11.97
CA ILE A 109 -23.25 17.32 13.30
C ILE A 109 -23.01 16.17 14.28
N CYS A 110 -21.96 16.29 15.10
CA CYS A 110 -21.58 15.31 16.11
C CYS A 110 -20.83 15.98 17.26
N PHE A 111 -20.81 15.33 18.42
CA PHE A 111 -20.17 15.83 19.65
C PHE A 111 -18.67 16.11 19.53
N LYS A 112 -18.01 15.64 18.46
CA LYS A 112 -16.60 15.92 18.14
C LYS A 112 -16.47 16.18 16.64
N PRO A 113 -16.65 17.43 16.18
CA PRO A 113 -16.65 17.75 14.76
C PRO A 113 -15.32 17.32 14.11
N LYS A 114 -15.42 16.54 13.03
CA LYS A 114 -14.29 16.10 12.23
C LYS A 114 -14.58 16.30 10.75
N LEU A 115 -13.58 16.75 10.01
CA LEU A 115 -13.66 16.84 8.55
C LEU A 115 -13.89 15.46 7.94
N GLN A 116 -14.77 15.39 6.93
CA GLN A 116 -15.05 14.16 6.21
C GLN A 116 -13.87 13.71 5.35
N PRO A 117 -13.75 12.40 5.03
CA PRO A 117 -12.69 11.88 4.18
C PRO A 117 -12.57 12.65 2.85
N GLY A 118 -11.34 12.98 2.45
CA GLY A 118 -11.05 13.73 1.21
C GLY A 118 -10.55 15.16 1.44
N TRP A 119 -10.69 15.73 2.64
CA TRP A 119 -10.21 17.09 2.96
C TRP A 119 -8.71 17.29 2.70
N THR A 120 -7.87 16.28 2.93
CA THR A 120 -6.44 16.34 2.65
C THR A 120 -6.15 16.47 1.15
N ASP A 121 -7.00 15.89 0.30
CA ASP A 121 -6.83 15.91 -1.14
C ASP A 121 -7.20 17.29 -1.71
N ILE A 122 -8.27 17.90 -1.19
CA ILE A 122 -8.69 19.27 -1.52
C ILE A 122 -7.58 20.27 -1.13
N LEU A 123 -7.08 20.17 0.09
CA LEU A 123 -6.04 21.08 0.58
C LEU A 123 -4.72 20.91 -0.19
N ASN A 124 -4.31 19.66 -0.47
CA ASN A 124 -3.14 19.40 -1.31
C ASN A 124 -3.28 19.91 -2.74
N LYS A 125 -4.50 19.97 -3.28
CA LYS A 125 -4.77 20.55 -4.60
C LYS A 125 -4.63 22.07 -4.55
N LYS A 126 -5.25 22.74 -3.58
CA LYS A 126 -5.20 24.21 -3.44
C LYS A 126 -3.79 24.74 -3.14
N ILE A 127 -3.01 24.03 -2.31
CA ILE A 127 -1.62 24.41 -2.01
C ILE A 127 -0.71 24.18 -3.22
N LYS A 128 -1.02 23.21 -4.08
CA LYS A 128 -0.20 22.90 -5.28
C LYS A 128 -0.08 24.12 -6.19
N ASP A 129 -1.13 24.92 -6.29
CA ASP A 129 -1.20 26.10 -7.16
C ASP A 129 -0.31 27.26 -6.66
N LYS A 130 0.31 27.11 -5.48
CA LYS A 130 1.23 28.10 -4.87
C LYS A 130 2.72 27.79 -5.10
N ASP A 131 3.04 26.82 -5.96
CA ASP A 131 4.38 26.52 -6.51
C ASP A 131 5.49 26.17 -5.50
N TYR A 132 5.13 25.66 -4.33
CA TYR A 132 6.09 25.06 -3.42
C TYR A 132 6.16 23.57 -3.74
N ASN A 133 7.30 23.10 -4.23
CA ASN A 133 7.55 21.69 -4.55
C ASN A 133 7.60 20.79 -3.29
N CYS A 134 6.72 21.00 -2.30
CA CYS A 134 6.62 20.23 -1.07
C CYS A 134 5.60 19.08 -1.20
N LEU A 135 5.85 18.00 -0.46
CA LEU A 135 4.91 16.87 -0.28
C LEU A 135 4.27 16.97 1.10
N TRP A 136 3.14 17.67 1.19
CA TRP A 136 2.46 17.91 2.47
C TRP A 136 1.78 16.66 3.02
N ILE A 137 2.10 16.35 4.27
CA ILE A 137 1.43 15.36 5.11
C ILE A 137 0.74 16.12 6.23
N PHE A 138 -0.58 16.01 6.30
CA PHE A 138 -1.36 16.61 7.38
C PHE A 138 -1.43 15.65 8.57
N LYS A 139 -1.15 16.15 9.77
CA LYS A 139 -1.15 15.37 11.02
C LYS A 139 -2.54 15.39 11.66
N ASN A 140 -2.99 16.58 12.05
CA ASN A 140 -4.19 16.80 12.84
C ASN A 140 -4.97 17.99 12.29
N HIS A 141 -6.29 17.93 12.42
CA HIS A 141 -7.18 19.08 12.32
C HIS A 141 -7.97 19.20 13.63
N HIS A 142 -8.35 20.42 13.98
CA HIS A 142 -9.23 20.70 15.12
C HIS A 142 -10.27 21.73 14.70
N ILE A 143 -11.54 21.42 14.96
CA ILE A 143 -12.67 22.31 14.72
C ILE A 143 -13.21 22.76 16.08
N SER A 144 -13.29 24.07 16.29
CA SER A 144 -13.94 24.67 17.45
C SER A 144 -15.23 25.36 17.02
N THR A 145 -16.32 25.10 17.74
CA THR A 145 -17.59 25.82 17.55
C THR A 145 -17.78 26.98 18.53
N THR A 146 -16.86 27.14 19.50
CA THR A 146 -17.01 28.06 20.64
C THR A 146 -15.76 28.88 20.94
N GLY A 147 -14.65 28.67 20.23
CA GLY A 147 -13.41 29.41 20.41
C GLY A 147 -13.17 30.46 19.31
N ASN A 148 -12.21 31.35 19.52
CA ASN A 148 -11.79 32.38 18.56
C ASN A 148 -11.26 31.82 17.23
N THR A 149 -10.97 30.52 17.19
CA THR A 149 -10.47 29.84 16.01
C THR A 149 -11.38 28.70 15.61
N TYR A 150 -12.08 28.86 14.49
CA TYR A 150 -12.95 27.82 13.95
C TYR A 150 -12.20 26.56 13.52
N LEU A 151 -11.15 26.67 12.70
CA LEU A 151 -10.41 25.51 12.17
C LEU A 151 -8.89 25.72 12.28
N THR A 152 -8.20 24.71 12.81
CA THR A 152 -6.73 24.61 12.72
C THR A 152 -6.32 23.30 12.05
N ILE A 153 -5.32 23.36 11.18
CA ILE A 153 -4.70 22.18 10.56
C ILE A 153 -3.18 22.32 10.63
N ASN A 154 -2.54 21.23 11.06
CA ASN A 154 -1.09 21.13 11.09
C ASN A 154 -0.60 20.12 10.05
N GLY A 155 0.38 20.51 9.25
CA GLY A 155 1.03 19.68 8.24
C GLY A 155 2.54 19.85 8.24
N PHE A 156 3.22 18.94 7.54
CA PHE A 156 4.65 19.05 7.31
C PHE A 156 5.01 18.45 5.95
N CYS A 157 6.10 18.95 5.35
CA CYS A 157 6.64 18.35 4.14
C CYS A 157 7.36 17.04 4.47
N LYS A 158 7.05 15.96 3.75
CA LYS A 158 7.69 14.64 3.93
C LYS A 158 9.20 14.71 3.76
N GLU A 159 9.68 15.55 2.85
CA GLU A 159 11.08 15.62 2.42
C GLU A 159 11.85 16.70 3.19
N CYS A 160 11.51 17.98 3.01
CA CYS A 160 12.26 19.08 3.59
C CYS A 160 11.92 19.36 5.07
N LYS A 161 10.85 18.75 5.59
CA LYS A 161 10.33 18.94 6.96
C LYS A 161 9.80 20.34 7.26
N ALA A 162 9.60 21.18 6.24
CA ALA A 162 8.86 22.43 6.38
C ALA A 162 7.53 22.21 7.11
N GLU A 163 7.14 23.15 7.96
CA GLU A 163 5.89 23.07 8.71
C GLU A 163 4.84 23.93 8.01
N LEU A 164 3.62 23.42 7.95
CA LEU A 164 2.47 24.12 7.41
C LEU A 164 1.43 24.23 8.52
N PHE A 165 1.07 25.46 8.83
CA PHE A 165 -0.03 25.78 9.73
C PHE A 165 -1.15 26.43 8.92
N VAL A 166 -2.38 25.95 9.10
CA VAL A 166 -3.56 26.49 8.44
C VAL A 166 -4.58 26.85 9.50
N LEU A 167 -5.15 28.04 9.36
CA LEU A 167 -6.04 28.68 10.31
C LEU A 167 -7.28 29.22 9.58
N ASN A 168 -8.43 29.10 10.22
CA ASN A 168 -9.60 29.92 9.94
C ASN A 168 -10.26 30.30 11.27
N GLU A 169 -10.55 31.58 11.45
CA GLU A 169 -11.11 32.11 12.70
C GLU A 169 -12.64 32.16 12.67
N GLN A 170 -13.21 32.59 11.54
CA GLN A 170 -14.60 33.02 11.44
C GLN A 170 -15.59 31.90 11.08
N GLY A 171 -15.10 30.77 10.57
CA GLY A 171 -15.93 29.72 9.97
C GLY A 171 -16.17 29.94 8.47
N PRO A 172 -17.00 29.08 7.85
CA PRO A 172 -17.37 29.21 6.45
C PRO A 172 -18.38 30.36 6.24
N ASP A 173 -18.22 31.10 5.15
CA ASP A 173 -19.09 32.18 4.67
C ASP A 173 -19.89 31.74 3.42
N GLU A 174 -20.49 32.70 2.71
CA GLU A 174 -21.25 32.43 1.47
C GLU A 174 -20.38 31.93 0.31
N GLU A 175 -19.11 32.34 0.26
CA GLU A 175 -18.16 31.97 -0.79
C GLU A 175 -17.47 30.63 -0.49
N GLY A 176 -17.37 30.26 0.78
CA GLY A 176 -16.85 28.98 1.25
C GLY A 176 -16.06 29.13 2.54
N LEU A 177 -14.84 28.58 2.59
CA LEU A 177 -13.96 28.66 3.74
C LEU A 177 -12.62 29.28 3.35
N SER A 178 -12.33 30.46 3.89
CA SER A 178 -11.06 31.17 3.72
C SER A 178 -10.02 30.68 4.74
N LEU A 179 -8.90 30.16 4.25
CA LEU A 179 -7.86 29.52 5.04
C LEU A 179 -6.57 30.33 4.99
N SER A 180 -6.17 30.92 6.12
CA SER A 180 -4.88 31.55 6.30
C SER A 180 -3.81 30.49 6.52
N CYS A 181 -2.84 30.41 5.62
CA CYS A 181 -1.76 29.43 5.64
C CYS A 181 -0.43 30.12 5.96
N SER A 182 0.34 29.52 6.86
CA SER A 182 1.74 29.88 7.09
C SER A 182 2.64 28.66 6.88
N ILE A 183 3.73 28.86 6.14
CA ILE A 183 4.77 27.85 5.94
C ILE A 183 6.08 28.36 6.51
N THR A 184 6.75 27.51 7.28
CA THR A 184 8.09 27.80 7.83
C THR A 184 9.09 26.72 7.40
N ASN A 185 10.37 27.09 7.35
CA ASN A 185 11.49 26.17 7.13
C ASN A 185 11.48 25.43 5.78
N ILE A 186 11.12 26.12 4.68
CA ILE A 186 11.19 25.52 3.34
C ILE A 186 12.65 25.34 2.93
N SER A 187 12.99 24.11 2.53
CA SER A 187 14.29 23.81 1.92
C SER A 187 14.05 23.13 0.58
N THR A 188 14.08 23.93 -0.50
CA THR A 188 13.82 23.46 -1.87
C THR A 188 14.86 22.43 -2.33
N SER A 189 16.11 22.55 -1.87
CA SER A 189 17.23 21.65 -2.18
C SER A 189 17.06 20.21 -1.68
N LYS A 190 16.19 19.96 -0.70
CA LYS A 190 15.95 18.61 -0.14
C LYS A 190 14.87 17.81 -0.91
N HIS A 191 14.24 18.42 -1.90
CA HIS A 191 13.15 17.78 -2.64
C HIS A 191 13.67 16.86 -3.74
N THR A 192 13.19 15.61 -3.72
CA THR A 192 13.42 14.61 -4.76
C THR A 192 12.19 14.50 -5.68
N ASN A 193 12.26 13.73 -6.76
CA ASN A 193 11.09 13.42 -7.59
C ASN A 193 10.18 12.35 -6.95
N CYS A 194 10.00 12.37 -5.63
CA CYS A 194 9.12 11.44 -4.95
C CYS A 194 7.67 11.67 -5.41
N ALA A 195 7.03 10.61 -5.90
CA ALA A 195 5.64 10.67 -6.30
C ALA A 195 4.73 10.91 -5.09
N ARG A 196 3.63 11.64 -5.30
CA ARG A 196 2.53 11.72 -4.32
C ARG A 196 1.95 10.32 -4.10
N GLN A 197 1.18 10.11 -3.03
CA GLN A 197 0.45 8.86 -2.86
C GLN A 197 -0.89 8.90 -3.59
N LEU A 198 -1.28 7.80 -4.24
CA LEU A 198 -2.55 7.73 -4.99
C LEU A 198 -3.64 7.23 -4.04
N ARG A 199 -4.53 8.13 -3.62
CA ARG A 199 -5.58 7.88 -2.61
C ARG A 199 -6.90 8.52 -3.03
N GLY A 200 -7.96 8.21 -2.27
CA GLY A 200 -9.26 8.90 -2.36
C GLY A 200 -9.88 8.86 -3.75
N LEU A 201 -10.50 9.99 -4.12
CA LEU A 201 -11.19 10.17 -5.40
C LEU A 201 -10.25 10.04 -6.61
N GLU A 202 -8.99 10.47 -6.47
CA GLU A 202 -8.01 10.34 -7.55
C GLU A 202 -7.73 8.85 -7.85
N ARG A 203 -7.57 8.03 -6.81
CA ARG A 203 -7.38 6.58 -6.97
C ARG A 203 -8.58 5.94 -7.66
N GLU A 204 -9.79 6.37 -7.34
CA GLU A 204 -11.01 5.86 -7.97
C GLU A 204 -11.10 6.23 -9.45
N LYS A 205 -10.82 7.50 -9.80
CA LYS A 205 -10.75 7.95 -11.20
C LYS A 205 -9.73 7.15 -12.01
N VAL A 206 -8.51 6.99 -11.48
CA VAL A 206 -7.46 6.20 -12.13
C VAL A 206 -7.86 4.73 -12.27
N SER A 207 -8.50 4.17 -11.25
CA SER A 207 -9.02 2.79 -11.30
C SER A 207 -10.00 2.58 -12.44
N GLN A 208 -10.95 3.50 -12.64
CA GLN A 208 -11.94 3.39 -13.72
C GLN A 208 -11.29 3.45 -15.11
N ILE A 209 -10.27 4.30 -15.30
CA ILE A 209 -9.51 4.34 -16.55
C ILE A 209 -8.80 3.01 -16.81
N LEU A 210 -8.14 2.44 -15.79
CA LEU A 210 -7.42 1.17 -15.90
C LEU A 210 -8.35 -0.04 -16.12
N LEU A 211 -9.59 0.03 -15.62
CA LEU A 211 -10.62 -0.98 -15.84
C LEU A 211 -11.15 -0.99 -17.28
N LYS A 212 -11.26 0.18 -17.93
CA LYS A 212 -11.72 0.32 -19.32
C LYS A 212 -10.77 -0.27 -20.38
N GLY A 213 -9.66 -0.88 -19.98
CA GLY A 213 -8.75 -1.59 -20.87
C GLY A 213 -7.34 -0.99 -20.92
N ASN A 214 -7.11 0.19 -20.36
CA ASN A 214 -5.77 0.79 -20.37
C ASN A 214 -4.81 -0.04 -19.50
N LEU A 215 -3.76 -0.56 -20.13
CA LEU A 215 -2.65 -1.19 -19.41
C LEU A 215 -1.98 -0.13 -18.51
N PRO A 216 -1.55 -0.49 -17.29
CA PRO A 216 -0.83 0.43 -16.41
C PRO A 216 0.36 1.12 -17.08
N ILE A 217 1.03 0.43 -18.02
CA ILE A 217 2.15 0.99 -18.78
C ILE A 217 1.72 2.04 -19.81
N ASN A 218 0.56 1.84 -20.45
CA ASN A 218 0.02 2.81 -21.41
C ASN A 218 -0.46 4.06 -20.68
N TYR A 219 -1.14 3.87 -19.55
CA TYR A 219 -1.51 4.99 -18.67
C TYR A 219 -0.29 5.81 -18.25
N LEU A 220 0.84 5.17 -17.92
CA LEU A 220 2.07 5.90 -17.61
C LEU A 220 2.62 6.67 -18.80
N ARG A 221 2.65 6.07 -20.00
CA ARG A 221 3.13 6.74 -21.21
C ARG A 221 2.30 7.98 -21.53
N GLU A 222 0.98 7.89 -21.43
CA GLU A 222 0.05 9.00 -21.67
C GLU A 222 0.25 10.14 -20.66
N ASN A 223 0.56 9.82 -19.40
CA ASN A 223 0.74 10.80 -18.33
C ASN A 223 2.19 11.24 -18.11
N ALA A 224 3.16 10.64 -18.82
CA ALA A 224 4.59 10.96 -18.71
C ALA A 224 4.95 12.35 -19.25
N ASN A 225 4.18 12.85 -20.22
CA ASN A 225 4.37 14.18 -20.82
C ASN A 225 3.76 15.31 -19.98
N SER A 226 3.10 15.00 -18.86
CA SER A 226 2.65 16.04 -17.95
C SER A 226 3.88 16.70 -17.30
N ASN A 227 3.88 18.03 -17.20
CA ASN A 227 4.91 18.79 -16.45
C ASN A 227 4.97 18.42 -14.95
N GLU A 228 4.10 17.50 -14.50
CA GLU A 228 3.88 17.13 -13.12
C GLU A 228 4.61 15.83 -12.76
N LYS A 229 5.95 15.90 -12.72
CA LYS A 229 6.83 14.74 -12.41
C LYS A 229 6.43 13.95 -11.16
N ARG A 230 5.78 14.59 -10.18
CA ARG A 230 5.34 13.98 -8.91
C ARG A 230 3.99 13.26 -8.97
N ASN A 231 3.25 13.41 -10.05
CA ASN A 231 1.99 12.68 -10.27
C ASN A 231 2.19 11.39 -11.06
N ILE A 232 3.38 11.19 -11.62
CA ILE A 232 3.79 9.93 -12.25
C ILE A 232 3.93 8.86 -11.15
N ARG A 233 3.12 7.82 -11.22
CA ARG A 233 3.08 6.74 -10.21
C ARG A 233 3.95 5.56 -10.63
N ASN A 234 4.39 4.74 -9.68
CA ASN A 234 5.03 3.47 -10.02
C ASN A 234 3.99 2.49 -10.61
N LEU A 235 4.42 1.67 -11.57
CA LEU A 235 3.63 0.57 -12.16
C LEU A 235 2.98 -0.32 -11.10
N GLU A 236 3.69 -0.61 -10.01
CA GLU A 236 3.16 -1.44 -8.92
C GLU A 236 1.91 -0.82 -8.27
N VAL A 237 1.93 0.50 -8.04
CA VAL A 237 0.79 1.24 -7.46
C VAL A 237 -0.41 1.19 -8.39
N LEU A 238 -0.19 1.34 -9.70
CA LEU A 238 -1.24 1.27 -10.72
C LEU A 238 -1.81 -0.14 -10.87
N ARG A 239 -0.95 -1.16 -10.87
CA ARG A 239 -1.35 -2.57 -10.88
C ARG A 239 -2.21 -2.90 -9.66
N LYS A 240 -1.79 -2.47 -8.47
CA LYS A 240 -2.56 -2.65 -7.24
C LYS A 240 -3.90 -1.92 -7.29
N CYS A 241 -3.92 -0.71 -7.84
CA CYS A 241 -5.12 0.09 -8.06
C CYS A 241 -6.14 -0.66 -8.93
N LYS A 242 -5.69 -1.18 -10.08
CA LYS A 242 -6.53 -1.99 -10.98
C LYS A 242 -7.03 -3.27 -10.30
N GLN A 243 -6.17 -3.97 -9.57
CA GLN A 243 -6.52 -5.18 -8.83
C GLN A 243 -7.65 -4.93 -7.82
N GLU A 244 -7.50 -3.90 -6.97
CA GLU A 244 -8.50 -3.55 -5.95
C GLU A 244 -9.83 -3.17 -6.59
N ALA A 245 -9.81 -2.46 -7.71
CA ALA A 245 -11.01 -2.09 -8.44
C ALA A 245 -11.72 -3.30 -9.06
N LEU A 246 -10.98 -4.24 -9.65
CA LEU A 246 -11.52 -5.50 -10.14
C LEU A 246 -12.16 -6.32 -9.02
N GLN A 247 -11.50 -6.41 -7.86
CA GLN A 247 -12.04 -7.12 -6.70
C GLN A 247 -13.35 -6.50 -6.21
N LYS A 248 -13.44 -5.17 -6.16
CA LYS A 248 -14.69 -4.47 -5.82
C LYS A 248 -15.80 -4.81 -6.82
N ASN A 249 -15.54 -4.76 -8.12
CA ASN A 249 -16.54 -5.06 -9.14
C ASN A 249 -17.02 -6.52 -9.08
N ILE A 250 -16.12 -7.48 -8.86
CA ILE A 250 -16.46 -8.90 -8.72
C ILE A 250 -17.37 -9.13 -7.51
N ASN A 251 -17.09 -8.46 -6.38
CA ASN A 251 -17.87 -8.60 -5.15
C ASN A 251 -19.25 -7.92 -5.19
N VAL A 252 -19.46 -6.97 -6.11
CA VAL A 252 -20.76 -6.26 -6.26
C VAL A 252 -21.71 -7.01 -7.20
N GLY A 253 -21.17 -7.72 -8.21
CA GLY A 253 -21.98 -8.37 -9.25
C GLY A 253 -22.27 -9.85 -9.04
N SER A 254 -21.71 -10.48 -8.00
CA SER A 254 -21.90 -11.91 -7.77
C SER A 254 -22.22 -12.19 -6.30
N SER A 255 -23.20 -13.07 -6.07
CA SER A 255 -23.44 -13.72 -4.77
C SER A 255 -22.25 -14.57 -4.31
N ILE A 256 -21.16 -14.58 -5.08
CA ILE A 256 -19.85 -15.05 -4.68
C ILE A 256 -19.32 -14.02 -3.70
N ASN A 257 -19.73 -14.17 -2.45
CA ASN A 257 -18.98 -13.74 -1.30
C ASN A 257 -17.64 -14.49 -1.40
N THR A 258 -16.72 -13.99 -2.23
CA THR A 258 -15.47 -14.66 -2.58
C THR A 258 -14.74 -14.88 -1.28
N THR A 259 -14.81 -16.11 -0.78
CA THR A 259 -13.84 -16.64 0.15
C THR A 259 -12.47 -16.20 -0.38
N ARG A 260 -11.60 -15.69 0.51
CA ARG A 260 -10.19 -15.35 0.20
C ARG A 260 -9.36 -16.59 -0.17
N CYS A 261 -9.99 -17.59 -0.78
CA CYS A 261 -9.50 -18.90 -1.16
C CYS A 261 -9.42 -18.92 -2.70
N PRO A 262 -8.24 -18.60 -3.28
CA PRO A 262 -8.01 -18.61 -4.72
C PRO A 262 -8.44 -19.91 -5.40
N GLU A 263 -8.35 -21.02 -4.69
CA GLU A 263 -8.64 -22.36 -5.17
C GLU A 263 -10.13 -22.57 -5.48
N LEU A 264 -11.02 -22.11 -4.59
CA LEU A 264 -12.47 -22.11 -4.85
C LEU A 264 -12.83 -21.17 -6.00
N ASN A 265 -12.18 -19.99 -6.06
CA ASN A 265 -12.42 -19.06 -7.16
C ASN A 265 -12.01 -19.67 -8.51
N LEU A 266 -10.90 -20.39 -8.58
CA LEU A 266 -10.49 -21.13 -9.79
C LEU A 266 -11.51 -22.21 -10.18
N GLN A 267 -12.07 -22.92 -9.20
CA GLN A 267 -13.12 -23.90 -9.46
C GLN A 267 -14.36 -23.24 -10.07
N HIS A 268 -14.79 -22.10 -9.56
CA HIS A 268 -15.89 -21.33 -10.16
C HIS A 268 -15.54 -20.85 -11.57
N LEU A 269 -14.32 -20.32 -11.78
CA LEU A 269 -13.86 -19.87 -13.10
C LEU A 269 -13.89 -20.99 -14.13
N LYS A 270 -13.50 -22.21 -13.76
CA LYS A 270 -13.53 -23.37 -14.67
C LYS A 270 -14.90 -23.59 -15.33
N TYR A 271 -15.98 -23.28 -14.63
CA TYR A 271 -17.36 -23.46 -15.12
C TYR A 271 -18.01 -22.14 -15.60
N THR A 272 -17.25 -21.05 -15.65
CA THR A 272 -17.77 -19.72 -16.02
C THR A 272 -17.09 -19.22 -17.28
N GLN A 273 -17.87 -18.68 -18.21
CA GLN A 273 -17.33 -18.04 -19.42
C GLN A 273 -16.45 -16.82 -19.05
N PRO A 274 -15.36 -16.55 -19.78
CA PRO A 274 -14.88 -17.24 -20.98
C PRO A 274 -13.92 -18.42 -20.70
N TYR A 275 -13.79 -18.86 -19.44
CA TYR A 275 -12.77 -19.83 -19.03
C TYR A 275 -13.22 -21.29 -19.10
N THR A 276 -14.51 -21.52 -19.40
CA THR A 276 -15.02 -22.84 -19.74
C THR A 276 -14.18 -23.42 -20.88
N ASN A 277 -13.72 -24.66 -20.74
CA ASN A 277 -12.80 -25.34 -21.67
C ASN A 277 -11.38 -24.76 -21.77
N VAL A 278 -11.03 -23.76 -20.96
CA VAL A 278 -9.65 -23.27 -20.81
C VAL A 278 -8.96 -23.90 -19.61
N ILE A 279 -9.70 -24.06 -18.50
CA ILE A 279 -9.21 -24.69 -17.28
C ILE A 279 -9.64 -26.16 -17.29
N HIS A 280 -8.67 -27.07 -17.41
CA HIS A 280 -8.95 -28.50 -17.64
C HIS A 280 -8.99 -29.31 -16.36
N SER A 281 -8.07 -29.06 -15.43
CA SER A 281 -7.94 -29.82 -14.18
C SER A 281 -7.52 -28.90 -13.04
N ILE A 282 -8.04 -29.18 -11.84
CA ILE A 282 -7.72 -28.46 -10.60
C ILE A 282 -7.58 -29.50 -9.50
N SER A 283 -6.52 -29.40 -8.70
CA SER A 283 -6.40 -30.08 -7.40
C SER A 283 -6.25 -29.05 -6.29
N LEU A 284 -6.88 -29.32 -5.14
CA LEU A 284 -6.92 -28.41 -3.99
C LEU A 284 -5.89 -28.78 -2.92
N ASP A 285 -5.63 -30.08 -2.72
CA ASP A 285 -4.62 -30.56 -1.77
C ASP A 285 -3.54 -31.38 -2.47
N LYS A 286 -2.31 -30.88 -2.29
CA LYS A 286 -1.36 -30.63 -3.37
C LYS A 286 -1.99 -29.87 -4.54
N PHE A 287 -1.74 -28.56 -4.56
CA PHE A 287 -2.36 -27.65 -5.51
C PHE A 287 -1.77 -27.83 -6.91
N PHE A 288 -2.63 -27.98 -7.92
CA PHE A 288 -2.25 -27.76 -9.32
C PHE A 288 -3.43 -27.28 -10.16
N VAL A 289 -3.14 -26.61 -11.27
CA VAL A 289 -4.11 -26.28 -12.31
C VAL A 289 -3.49 -26.48 -13.69
N HIS A 290 -4.19 -27.24 -14.54
CA HIS A 290 -3.84 -27.43 -15.95
C HIS A 290 -4.70 -26.49 -16.80
N TYR A 291 -4.09 -25.69 -17.66
CA TYR A 291 -4.83 -24.76 -18.50
C TYR A 291 -4.17 -24.52 -19.86
N TRP A 292 -5.02 -24.40 -20.88
CA TRP A 292 -4.68 -23.98 -22.24
C TRP A 292 -5.98 -23.66 -22.99
N THR A 293 -5.91 -22.77 -23.98
CA THR A 293 -7.05 -22.45 -24.84
C THR A 293 -7.10 -23.34 -26.08
N TYR A 294 -8.24 -23.34 -26.76
CA TYR A 294 -8.40 -24.02 -28.04
C TYR A 294 -7.51 -23.42 -29.13
N GLU A 295 -7.31 -22.11 -29.11
CA GLU A 295 -6.42 -21.40 -30.04
C GLU A 295 -4.97 -21.85 -29.84
N GLN A 296 -4.50 -21.96 -28.59
CA GLN A 296 -3.17 -22.47 -28.30
C GLN A 296 -2.96 -23.90 -28.85
N LEU A 297 -3.98 -24.76 -28.68
CA LEU A 297 -3.97 -26.11 -29.21
C LEU A 297 -3.91 -26.13 -30.75
N ASN A 298 -4.69 -25.29 -31.42
CA ASN A 298 -4.70 -25.19 -32.88
C ASN A 298 -3.39 -24.65 -33.44
N ILE A 299 -2.81 -23.64 -32.79
CA ILE A 299 -1.50 -23.09 -33.15
C ILE A 299 -0.44 -24.18 -33.05
N TYR A 300 -0.44 -24.92 -31.94
CA TYR A 300 0.48 -26.03 -31.73
C TYR A 300 0.31 -27.13 -32.79
N ASN A 301 -0.91 -27.60 -33.01
CA ASN A 301 -1.17 -28.67 -33.99
C ASN A 301 -0.82 -28.25 -35.43
N SER A 302 -1.07 -26.98 -35.78
CA SER A 302 -0.66 -26.42 -37.07
C SER A 302 0.87 -26.37 -37.18
N TYR A 303 1.55 -25.94 -36.11
CA TYR A 303 3.01 -25.95 -36.03
C TYR A 303 3.59 -27.35 -36.26
N ILE A 304 3.10 -28.38 -35.54
CA ILE A 304 3.55 -29.77 -35.71
C ILE A 304 3.31 -30.26 -37.14
N THR A 305 2.15 -29.94 -37.73
CA THR A 305 1.78 -30.39 -39.08
C THR A 305 2.65 -29.78 -40.16
N ASN A 306 3.07 -28.53 -39.98
CA ASN A 306 3.93 -27.81 -40.92
C ASN A 306 5.42 -28.15 -40.73
N HIS A 307 5.81 -28.70 -39.57
CA HIS A 307 7.19 -29.03 -39.19
C HIS A 307 7.32 -30.52 -38.88
N LYS A 308 6.90 -31.38 -39.81
CA LYS A 308 6.77 -32.83 -39.60
C LYS A 308 8.09 -33.50 -39.19
N ASP A 309 9.20 -33.01 -39.70
CA ASP A 309 10.52 -33.64 -39.52
C ASP A 309 11.30 -33.09 -38.32
N TYR A 310 10.95 -31.89 -37.81
CA TYR A 310 11.78 -31.20 -36.80
C TYR A 310 10.97 -30.38 -35.77
N SER A 311 9.74 -30.77 -35.45
CA SER A 311 8.97 -30.04 -34.44
C SER A 311 9.55 -30.18 -33.03
N ILE A 312 9.76 -29.03 -32.37
CA ILE A 312 10.37 -28.93 -31.05
C ILE A 312 9.38 -28.31 -30.07
N LEU A 313 9.16 -28.97 -28.94
CA LEU A 313 8.48 -28.42 -27.77
C LEU A 313 9.51 -28.10 -26.69
N ASN A 314 9.56 -26.84 -26.25
CA ASN A 314 10.42 -26.44 -25.14
C ASN A 314 9.60 -26.43 -23.85
N LEU A 315 10.05 -27.11 -22.80
CA LEU A 315 9.42 -27.11 -21.48
C LEU A 315 10.32 -26.39 -20.46
N ASP A 316 9.74 -25.46 -19.72
CA ASP A 316 10.42 -24.72 -18.66
C ASP A 316 9.52 -24.59 -17.42
N ALA A 317 10.14 -24.38 -16.25
CA ALA A 317 9.48 -24.22 -14.97
C ALA A 317 10.07 -23.07 -14.14
N THR A 318 9.23 -22.18 -13.59
CA THR A 318 9.67 -21.06 -12.75
C THR A 318 8.90 -20.96 -11.43
N GLY A 319 9.64 -20.82 -10.32
CA GLY A 319 9.10 -20.98 -8.95
C GLY A 319 8.84 -19.70 -8.15
N SER A 320 9.01 -18.51 -8.75
CA SER A 320 8.98 -17.23 -8.03
C SER A 320 7.75 -16.36 -8.31
N LEU A 321 6.82 -16.85 -9.14
CA LEU A 321 5.68 -16.06 -9.60
C LEU A 321 4.48 -16.09 -8.64
N ILE A 322 4.32 -17.18 -7.89
CA ILE A 322 3.10 -17.45 -7.10
C ILE A 322 3.45 -17.49 -5.62
N GLN A 323 2.67 -16.75 -4.82
CA GLN A 323 2.76 -16.81 -3.36
C GLN A 323 2.20 -18.15 -2.85
N LYS A 324 2.80 -18.68 -1.78
CA LYS A 324 2.30 -19.90 -1.12
C LYS A 324 0.86 -19.71 -0.66
N LEU A 325 0.05 -20.74 -0.86
CA LEU A 325 -1.35 -20.75 -0.46
C LEU A 325 -1.45 -20.99 1.05
N SER A 326 -2.35 -20.26 1.71
CA SER A 326 -2.63 -20.44 3.13
C SER A 326 -3.53 -21.66 3.33
N ARG A 327 -3.18 -22.51 4.30
CA ARG A 327 -3.91 -23.74 4.62
C ARG A 327 -4.39 -23.73 6.08
N PRO A 328 -5.38 -24.57 6.42
CA PRO A 328 -5.82 -24.73 7.80
C PRO A 328 -4.66 -24.97 8.77
N TYR A 329 -4.83 -24.54 10.01
CA TYR A 329 -3.84 -24.68 11.08
C TYR A 329 -2.50 -23.96 10.81
N ASN A 330 -2.56 -22.77 10.19
CA ASN A 330 -1.40 -21.94 9.86
C ASN A 330 -0.34 -22.67 9.02
N ARG A 331 -0.76 -23.62 8.20
CA ARG A 331 0.11 -24.28 7.23
C ARG A 331 0.17 -23.48 5.93
N SER A 332 1.19 -23.75 5.13
CA SER A 332 1.33 -23.16 3.80
C SER A 332 1.59 -24.27 2.79
N SER A 333 1.18 -24.06 1.54
CA SER A 333 1.58 -24.95 0.44
C SER A 333 3.10 -24.96 0.26
N ALA A 334 3.64 -25.97 -0.41
CA ALA A 334 4.98 -25.86 -0.96
C ALA A 334 5.04 -24.80 -2.09
N HIS A 335 6.22 -24.61 -2.66
CA HIS A 335 6.42 -23.67 -3.76
C HIS A 335 5.60 -24.10 -4.98
N ILE A 336 4.85 -23.15 -5.54
CA ILE A 336 4.03 -23.37 -6.73
C ILE A 336 4.82 -22.85 -7.94
N PHE A 337 5.12 -23.76 -8.85
CA PHE A 337 5.86 -23.48 -10.07
C PHE A 337 4.90 -23.26 -11.23
N LEU A 338 5.24 -22.32 -12.11
CA LEU A 338 4.64 -22.22 -13.43
C LEU A 338 5.46 -23.07 -14.39
N TYR A 339 4.85 -24.13 -14.89
CA TYR A 339 5.32 -24.93 -16.00
C TYR A 339 4.71 -24.40 -17.30
N ALA A 340 5.54 -24.26 -18.33
CA ALA A 340 5.09 -23.80 -19.64
C ALA A 340 5.73 -24.63 -20.75
N GLY A 341 4.88 -25.08 -21.69
CA GLY A 341 5.32 -25.61 -22.98
C GLY A 341 5.26 -24.51 -24.04
N VAL A 342 6.36 -24.32 -24.75
CA VAL A 342 6.59 -23.22 -25.68
C VAL A 342 7.11 -23.73 -27.01
N VAL A 343 6.52 -23.23 -28.10
CA VAL A 343 7.02 -23.47 -29.47
C VAL A 343 7.61 -22.20 -30.05
N HIS A 344 8.57 -22.37 -30.95
CA HIS A 344 9.17 -21.28 -31.71
C HIS A 344 8.59 -21.29 -33.13
N LEU A 345 7.76 -20.30 -33.46
CA LEU A 345 7.06 -20.30 -34.74
C LEU A 345 7.89 -19.77 -35.91
N ASN A 346 8.95 -18.99 -35.65
CA ASN A 346 10.04 -18.52 -36.54
C ASN A 346 10.73 -17.28 -35.91
N LYS A 347 11.94 -16.90 -36.38
CA LYS A 347 12.70 -15.73 -35.89
C LYS A 347 11.90 -14.41 -35.87
N LYS A 348 10.89 -14.25 -36.75
CA LYS A 348 10.04 -13.04 -36.84
C LYS A 348 8.80 -13.08 -35.93
N HIS A 349 8.30 -14.26 -35.57
CA HIS A 349 7.03 -14.43 -34.85
C HIS A 349 7.21 -14.82 -33.38
N GLY A 350 8.46 -15.02 -32.95
CA GLY A 350 8.80 -15.19 -31.55
C GLY A 350 8.43 -16.55 -30.97
N GLN A 351 8.32 -16.59 -29.65
CA GLN A 351 7.99 -17.76 -28.85
C GLN A 351 6.54 -17.66 -28.38
N ILE A 352 5.79 -18.76 -28.50
CA ILE A 352 4.39 -18.81 -28.08
C ILE A 352 4.20 -19.93 -27.05
N PRO A 353 3.66 -19.63 -25.86
CA PRO A 353 3.26 -20.66 -24.91
C PRO A 353 2.00 -21.36 -25.42
N VAL A 354 2.05 -22.68 -25.51
CA VAL A 354 0.98 -23.52 -26.07
C VAL A 354 0.27 -24.36 -25.03
N VAL A 355 0.87 -24.54 -23.86
CA VAL A 355 0.29 -25.28 -22.74
C VAL A 355 0.93 -24.81 -21.43
N GLN A 356 0.15 -24.74 -20.34
CA GLN A 356 0.66 -24.30 -19.05
C GLN A 356 0.08 -25.11 -17.88
N MET A 357 0.83 -25.12 -16.78
CA MET A 357 0.40 -25.65 -15.50
C MET A 357 0.96 -24.80 -14.36
N LEU A 358 0.15 -24.52 -13.34
CA LEU A 358 0.68 -24.15 -12.02
C LEU A 358 0.66 -25.39 -11.14
N SER A 359 1.75 -25.71 -10.45
CA SER A 359 1.78 -26.92 -9.61
C SER A 359 2.68 -26.79 -8.40
N GLU A 360 2.18 -27.26 -7.25
CA GLU A 360 2.97 -27.56 -6.06
C GLU A 360 3.72 -28.91 -6.21
N CYS A 361 3.18 -29.83 -7.01
CA CYS A 361 3.82 -31.11 -7.34
C CYS A 361 4.89 -30.90 -8.40
N GLN A 362 6.12 -31.25 -8.06
CA GLN A 362 7.29 -31.10 -8.92
C GLN A 362 7.88 -32.46 -9.33
N ASP A 363 7.09 -33.52 -9.20
CA ASP A 363 7.49 -34.90 -9.53
C ASP A 363 7.10 -35.27 -10.97
N THR A 364 7.76 -36.32 -11.48
CA THR A 364 7.55 -36.87 -12.82
C THR A 364 6.09 -37.26 -13.08
N ILE A 365 5.39 -37.80 -12.09
CA ILE A 365 4.04 -38.35 -12.28
C ILE A 365 3.07 -37.21 -12.58
N HIS A 366 3.06 -36.15 -11.78
CA HIS A 366 2.14 -35.03 -11.97
C HIS A 366 2.45 -34.22 -13.23
N ILE A 367 3.73 -34.02 -13.54
CA ILE A 367 4.13 -33.37 -14.79
C ILE A 367 3.72 -34.24 -15.99
N SER A 368 3.87 -35.56 -15.92
CA SER A 368 3.44 -36.45 -17.01
C SER A 368 1.93 -36.45 -17.20
N LEU A 369 1.16 -36.37 -16.10
CA LEU A 369 -0.30 -36.29 -16.14
C LEU A 369 -0.75 -35.03 -16.87
N TRP A 370 -0.10 -33.89 -16.61
CA TRP A 370 -0.36 -32.64 -17.31
C TRP A 370 -0.19 -32.77 -18.82
N LEU A 371 0.95 -33.30 -19.28
CA LEU A 371 1.25 -33.47 -20.70
C LEU A 371 0.33 -34.52 -21.36
N GLN A 372 0.04 -35.64 -20.68
CA GLN A 372 -0.88 -36.66 -21.17
C GLN A 372 -2.32 -36.13 -21.28
N CYS A 373 -2.77 -35.32 -20.32
CA CYS A 373 -4.06 -34.63 -20.42
C CYS A 373 -4.11 -33.73 -21.64
N TRP A 374 -3.02 -33.02 -21.95
CA TRP A 374 -2.95 -32.16 -23.14
C TRP A 374 -3.02 -32.97 -24.45
N ILE A 375 -2.27 -34.07 -24.56
CA ILE A 375 -2.35 -35.02 -25.69
C ILE A 375 -3.76 -35.60 -25.83
N LYS A 376 -4.37 -36.04 -24.72
CA LYS A 376 -5.74 -36.57 -24.70
C LYS A 376 -6.77 -35.57 -25.22
N ASN A 377 -6.53 -34.27 -25.03
CA ASN A 377 -7.38 -33.20 -25.55
C ASN A 377 -7.05 -32.81 -27.00
N GLY A 378 -6.24 -33.60 -27.71
CA GLY A 378 -6.02 -33.48 -29.16
C GLY A 378 -4.68 -32.85 -29.55
N ALA A 379 -3.75 -32.66 -28.63
CA ALA A 379 -2.40 -32.19 -28.98
C ALA A 379 -1.64 -33.31 -29.70
N LYS A 380 -0.94 -33.00 -30.79
CA LYS A 380 -0.09 -33.96 -31.50
C LYS A 380 1.24 -34.18 -30.74
N PRO A 381 1.78 -35.40 -30.68
CA PRO A 381 3.08 -35.62 -30.04
C PRO A 381 4.19 -34.87 -30.80
N PRO A 382 5.09 -34.14 -30.09
CA PRO A 382 6.21 -33.45 -30.70
C PRO A 382 7.28 -34.46 -31.15
N LYS A 383 8.15 -34.06 -32.10
CA LYS A 383 9.30 -34.89 -32.50
C LYS A 383 10.46 -34.79 -31.52
N MET A 384 10.61 -33.64 -30.88
CA MET A 384 11.66 -33.37 -29.91
C MET A 384 11.10 -32.56 -28.75
N VAL A 385 11.54 -32.89 -27.54
CA VAL A 385 11.28 -32.10 -26.34
C VAL A 385 12.61 -31.59 -25.82
N ILE A 386 12.71 -30.29 -25.61
CA ILE A 386 13.86 -29.65 -24.98
C ILE A 386 13.40 -29.15 -23.61
N CYS A 387 14.15 -29.50 -22.57
CA CYS A 387 13.93 -28.99 -21.22
C CYS A 387 15.26 -28.90 -20.49
N ASP A 388 15.27 -28.20 -19.36
CA ASP A 388 16.43 -28.19 -18.47
C ASP A 388 16.73 -29.59 -17.93
N HIS A 389 17.92 -29.79 -17.36
CA HIS A 389 18.38 -31.08 -16.80
C HIS A 389 17.65 -31.51 -15.51
N SER A 390 16.40 -31.07 -15.33
CA SER A 390 15.51 -31.54 -14.29
C SER A 390 15.07 -32.98 -14.59
N LEU A 391 15.47 -33.92 -13.74
CA LEU A 391 15.06 -35.32 -13.83
C LEU A 391 13.54 -35.48 -13.88
N ALA A 392 12.80 -34.61 -13.19
CA ALA A 392 11.34 -34.64 -13.18
C ALA A 392 10.76 -34.29 -14.56
N LEU A 393 11.27 -33.24 -15.22
CA LEU A 393 10.84 -32.84 -16.56
C LEU A 393 11.26 -33.85 -17.62
N LEU A 394 12.50 -34.33 -17.56
CA LEU A 394 13.01 -35.37 -18.47
C LEU A 394 12.17 -36.64 -18.38
N GLY A 395 11.97 -37.17 -17.16
CA GLY A 395 11.16 -38.36 -16.95
C GLY A 395 9.72 -38.15 -17.39
N ALA A 396 9.14 -36.98 -17.13
CA ALA A 396 7.75 -36.71 -17.50
C ALA A 396 7.57 -36.63 -19.02
N ALA A 397 8.47 -35.94 -19.73
CA ALA A 397 8.45 -35.88 -21.18
C ALA A 397 8.56 -37.28 -21.80
N SER A 398 9.47 -38.13 -21.28
CA SER A 398 9.63 -39.52 -21.74
C SER A 398 8.44 -40.43 -21.45
N TRP A 399 7.61 -40.12 -20.44
CA TRP A 399 6.41 -40.90 -20.11
C TRP A 399 5.15 -40.42 -20.84
N SER A 400 5.16 -39.19 -21.37
CA SER A 400 3.98 -38.55 -21.94
C SER A 400 3.89 -38.63 -23.46
N PHE A 401 5.02 -38.71 -24.16
CA PHE A 401 5.13 -38.78 -25.61
C PHE A 401 5.85 -40.06 -26.02
#